data_AF-A0A918CXF0-F1
#
_entry.id   AF-A0A918CXF0-F1
#
_cell.length_a   1.000
_cell.length_b   1.000
_cell.length_c   1.000
_cell.angle_alpha   90.00
_cell.angle_beta   90.00
_cell.angle_gamma   90.00
#
_symmetry.space_group_name_H-M   'P 1'
#
loop_
_entity.id
_entity.type
_entity.pdbx_description
1 polymer ?
#
loop_
_entity_poly.entity_id
_entity_poly.type
_entity_poly.pdbx_seq_one_letter_code
_entity_poly.pdbx_strand_id
1 'polypeptide(L)'
;MDYIDTKHVAAELRNRLRTEFPGVKFSVRKGTGTASAWISVYWTDGPCTADVEELTRPMQGSQFNGMEDRYESTDNTVTVTVKGRKVTGKPLVDGINTHRDVSDDALKAAAVLWSKAHDGIEPPTGGMLAACVVDGHVIQENWPPQQMWQIASDVVLPQRWDAAKEQAAAQAARRASAHEAADEGAEGLNLQHTAEDGTTVTGTRLGDGAADVLKLHGFKWHRKNQYWYAPGSRDQAADTGFLAAVAADLRAEDLTVTTAQPEATPSA
;
A
#
# COMPACT_ATOMS: atom_id res chain seq x y z
N MET A 1 -11.99 -6.32 -29.54
CA MET A 1 -11.04 -5.76 -28.58
C MET A 1 -11.83 -4.89 -27.64
N ASP A 2 -11.84 -5.18 -26.34
CA ASP A 2 -12.56 -4.35 -25.38
C ASP A 2 -11.76 -3.09 -25.08
N TYR A 3 -12.45 -1.94 -25.06
CA TYR A 3 -11.86 -0.65 -24.74
C TYR A 3 -12.28 -0.20 -23.35
N ILE A 4 -11.33 0.33 -22.59
CA ILE A 4 -11.55 0.81 -21.23
C ILE A 4 -11.62 2.34 -21.23
N ASP A 5 -12.79 2.87 -20.84
CA ASP A 5 -13.02 4.31 -20.67
C ASP A 5 -12.04 4.95 -19.67
N THR A 6 -11.54 6.15 -19.98
CA THR A 6 -10.63 6.96 -19.17
C THR A 6 -11.04 7.04 -17.70
N LYS A 7 -12.35 7.10 -17.39
CA LYS A 7 -12.84 7.17 -16.00
C LYS A 7 -12.47 5.92 -15.19
N HIS A 8 -12.49 4.75 -15.81
CA HIS A 8 -12.16 3.48 -15.15
C HIS A 8 -10.64 3.34 -15.02
N VAL A 9 -9.89 3.77 -16.05
CA VAL A 9 -8.43 3.84 -16.00
C VAL A 9 -7.96 4.79 -14.89
N ALA A 10 -8.55 5.99 -14.78
CA ALA A 10 -8.22 6.95 -13.73
C ALA A 10 -8.56 6.44 -12.32
N ALA A 11 -9.63 5.66 -12.17
CA ALA A 11 -9.98 5.03 -10.90
C ALA A 11 -8.97 3.95 -10.50
N GLU A 12 -8.58 3.11 -11.45
CA GLU A 12 -7.55 2.09 -11.25
C GLU A 12 -6.18 2.72 -10.96
N LEU A 13 -5.81 3.78 -11.69
CA LEU A 13 -4.55 4.49 -11.50
C LEU A 13 -4.42 5.02 -10.06
N ARG A 14 -5.50 5.59 -9.53
CA ARG A 14 -5.54 6.05 -8.13
C ARG A 14 -5.30 4.92 -7.14
N ASN A 15 -5.82 3.72 -7.42
CA ASN A 15 -5.62 2.56 -6.55
C ASN A 15 -4.19 2.05 -6.61
N ARG A 16 -3.61 1.98 -7.81
CA ARG A 16 -2.21 1.58 -8.02
C ARG A 16 -1.26 2.54 -7.32
N LEU A 17 -1.42 3.86 -7.54
CA LEU A 17 -0.60 4.88 -6.89
C LEU A 17 -0.66 4.79 -5.36
N ARG A 18 -1.85 4.56 -4.79
CA ARG A 18 -2.01 4.39 -3.33
C ARG A 18 -1.32 3.14 -2.80
N THR A 19 -1.31 2.07 -3.60
CA THR A 19 -0.74 0.78 -3.22
C THR A 19 0.78 0.82 -3.32
N GLU A 20 1.31 1.36 -4.42
CA GLU A 20 2.75 1.43 -4.70
C GLU A 20 3.46 2.48 -3.84
N PHE A 21 2.79 3.61 -3.59
CA PHE A 21 3.34 4.75 -2.87
C PHE A 21 2.50 5.06 -1.62
N PRO A 22 2.51 4.17 -0.61
CA PRO A 22 1.75 4.39 0.61
C PRO A 22 2.24 5.64 1.33
N GLY A 23 1.31 6.41 1.89
CA GLY A 23 1.61 7.65 2.62
C GLY A 23 1.69 8.92 1.76
N VAL A 24 1.74 8.80 0.43
CA VAL A 24 1.73 9.96 -0.48
C VAL A 24 0.30 10.27 -0.96
N LYS A 25 -0.07 11.55 -0.96
CA LYS A 25 -1.39 12.01 -1.38
C LYS A 25 -1.38 12.42 -2.85
N PHE A 26 -1.88 11.53 -3.71
CA PHE A 26 -2.06 11.82 -5.13
C PHE A 26 -3.44 12.43 -5.44
N SER A 27 -3.44 13.44 -6.30
CA SER A 27 -4.63 13.97 -6.97
C SER A 27 -4.66 13.50 -8.42
N VAL A 28 -5.55 12.55 -8.72
CA VAL A 28 -5.78 12.06 -10.08
C VAL A 28 -7.06 12.68 -10.63
N ARG A 29 -6.97 13.35 -11.78
CA ARG A 29 -8.07 14.04 -12.47
C ARG A 29 -8.08 13.65 -13.95
N LYS A 30 -9.25 13.33 -14.50
CA LYS A 30 -9.42 13.19 -15.95
C LYS A 30 -9.85 14.53 -16.56
N GLY A 31 -9.50 14.76 -17.81
CA GLY A 31 -10.02 15.90 -18.56
C GLY A 31 -11.51 15.74 -18.91
N THR A 32 -12.05 16.79 -19.52
CA THR A 32 -13.43 16.89 -20.01
C THR A 32 -13.43 17.43 -21.44
N GLY A 33 -14.56 17.27 -22.16
CA GLY A 33 -14.66 17.71 -23.55
C GLY A 33 -13.61 17.06 -24.44
N THR A 34 -12.88 17.88 -25.19
CA THR A 34 -11.80 17.45 -26.10
C THR A 34 -10.61 16.81 -25.36
N ALA A 35 -10.43 17.09 -24.07
CA ALA A 35 -9.37 16.49 -23.24
C ALA A 35 -9.86 15.25 -22.45
N SER A 36 -11.01 14.67 -22.80
CA SER A 36 -11.61 13.56 -22.02
C SER A 36 -10.79 12.27 -22.02
N ALA A 37 -9.86 12.11 -22.95
CA ALA A 37 -8.88 11.01 -23.01
C ALA A 37 -7.60 11.28 -22.21
N TRP A 38 -7.46 12.43 -21.57
CA TRP A 38 -6.26 12.80 -20.80
C TRP A 38 -6.47 12.66 -19.29
N ILE A 39 -5.40 12.30 -18.58
CA ILE A 39 -5.37 12.26 -17.12
C ILE A 39 -4.21 13.13 -16.61
N SER A 40 -4.42 13.83 -15.51
CA SER A 40 -3.39 14.57 -14.80
C SER A 40 -3.24 14.02 -13.38
N VAL A 41 -2.00 13.82 -12.95
CA VAL A 41 -1.60 13.30 -11.64
C VAL A 41 -0.75 14.36 -10.96
N TYR A 42 -1.20 14.83 -9.80
CA TYR A 42 -0.48 15.80 -8.98
C TYR A 42 -0.14 15.21 -7.62
N TRP A 43 1.06 15.49 -7.12
CA TRP A 43 1.46 15.19 -5.75
C TRP A 43 2.51 16.20 -5.28
N THR A 44 2.75 16.22 -3.98
CA THR A 44 3.79 17.05 -3.36
C THR A 44 4.82 16.12 -2.74
N ASP A 45 6.11 16.46 -2.91
CA ASP A 45 7.25 15.69 -2.42
C ASP A 45 7.24 14.23 -2.91
N GLY A 46 7.47 13.26 -2.03
CA GLY A 46 7.29 11.83 -2.30
C GLY A 46 8.20 11.26 -3.40
N PRO A 47 7.75 10.23 -4.15
CA PRO A 47 8.55 9.58 -5.19
C PRO A 47 8.94 10.56 -6.29
N CYS A 48 10.01 10.24 -7.00
CA CYS A 48 10.42 11.05 -8.14
C CYS A 48 9.43 10.88 -9.31
N THR A 49 9.42 11.85 -10.23
CA THR A 49 8.50 11.83 -11.38
C THR A 49 8.70 10.57 -12.23
N ALA A 50 9.94 10.11 -12.39
CA ALA A 50 10.25 8.91 -13.17
C ALA A 50 9.60 7.64 -12.60
N ASP A 51 9.60 7.45 -11.27
CA ASP A 51 8.94 6.30 -10.63
C ASP A 51 7.42 6.30 -10.88
N VAL A 52 6.80 7.49 -10.80
CA VAL A 52 5.36 7.65 -11.07
C VAL A 52 5.04 7.45 -12.55
N GLU A 53 5.92 7.92 -13.44
CA GLU A 53 5.82 7.72 -14.88
C GLU A 53 5.92 6.24 -15.27
N GLU A 54 6.82 5.49 -14.64
CA GLU A 54 6.95 4.04 -14.86
C GLU A 54 5.63 3.31 -14.54
N LEU A 55 4.97 3.68 -13.44
CA LEU A 55 3.66 3.11 -13.07
C LEU A 55 2.53 3.53 -14.02
N THR A 56 2.57 4.76 -14.54
CA THR A 56 1.49 5.31 -15.38
C THR A 56 1.61 4.94 -16.85
N ARG A 57 2.82 4.76 -17.38
CA ARG A 57 3.09 4.48 -18.81
C ARG A 57 2.29 3.29 -19.36
N PRO A 58 2.17 2.13 -18.67
CA PRO A 58 1.38 1.00 -19.15
C PRO A 58 -0.13 1.25 -19.21
N MET A 59 -0.61 2.37 -18.64
CA MET A 59 -2.03 2.74 -18.63
C MET A 59 -2.41 3.70 -19.76
N GLN A 60 -1.44 4.12 -20.57
CA GLN A 60 -1.64 4.98 -21.75
C GLN A 60 -1.94 4.11 -22.98
N GLY A 61 -2.98 4.46 -23.72
CA GLY A 61 -3.47 3.79 -24.93
C GLY A 61 -2.93 4.36 -26.23
N SER A 62 -2.33 5.54 -26.18
CA SER A 62 -1.54 6.12 -27.26
C SER A 62 -0.28 6.80 -26.74
N GLN A 63 0.67 7.05 -27.63
CA GLN A 63 1.90 7.77 -27.36
C GLN A 63 2.26 8.63 -28.57
N PHE A 64 2.91 9.77 -28.34
CA PHE A 64 3.34 10.67 -29.41
C PHE A 64 4.65 10.18 -30.04
N ASN A 65 4.64 9.94 -31.36
CA ASN A 65 5.84 9.68 -32.16
C ASN A 65 6.31 10.97 -32.82
N GLY A 66 7.42 11.52 -32.31
CA GLY A 66 8.01 12.77 -32.81
C GLY A 66 8.65 12.70 -34.19
N MET A 67 8.96 11.49 -34.71
CA MET A 67 9.49 11.35 -36.08
C MET A 67 8.39 11.46 -37.13
N GLU A 68 7.18 10.98 -36.82
CA GLU A 68 6.03 11.00 -37.74
C GLU A 68 5.03 12.13 -37.42
N ASP A 69 5.31 12.94 -36.40
CA ASP A 69 4.45 14.01 -35.90
C ASP A 69 3.00 13.54 -35.64
N ARG A 70 2.85 12.35 -35.03
CA ARG A 70 1.53 11.75 -34.81
C ARG A 70 1.44 10.89 -33.55
N TYR A 71 0.21 10.70 -33.08
CA TYR A 71 -0.08 9.73 -32.03
C TYR A 71 -0.23 8.33 -32.62
N GLU A 72 0.40 7.37 -31.96
CA GLU A 72 0.30 5.95 -32.26
C GLU A 72 -0.39 5.24 -31.11
N SER A 73 -1.27 4.29 -31.42
CA SER A 73 -1.87 3.45 -30.39
C SER A 73 -0.83 2.51 -29.81
N THR A 74 -0.81 2.38 -28.50
CA THR A 74 -0.02 1.37 -27.82
C THR A 74 -0.74 0.01 -27.86
N ASP A 75 0.01 -1.06 -27.65
CA ASP A 75 -0.55 -2.39 -27.39
C ASP A 75 -0.80 -2.66 -25.90
N ASN A 76 -0.83 -1.59 -25.11
CA ASN A 76 -1.07 -1.68 -23.69
C ASN A 76 -2.49 -2.20 -23.41
N THR A 77 -2.59 -3.00 -22.35
CA THR A 77 -3.86 -3.44 -21.79
C THR A 77 -3.88 -3.12 -20.31
N VAL A 78 -5.07 -2.76 -19.82
CA VAL A 78 -5.29 -2.46 -18.41
C VAL A 78 -6.45 -3.30 -17.89
N THR A 79 -6.23 -3.93 -16.74
CA THR A 79 -7.30 -4.55 -15.97
C THR A 79 -7.85 -3.52 -14.99
N VAL A 80 -9.15 -3.26 -15.07
CA VAL A 80 -9.87 -2.32 -14.20
C VAL A 80 -11.05 -3.00 -13.54
N THR A 81 -11.54 -2.42 -12.43
CA THR A 81 -12.78 -2.87 -11.80
C THR A 81 -13.97 -2.01 -12.27
N VAL A 82 -14.92 -2.63 -12.97
CA VAL A 82 -16.15 -1.99 -13.44
C VAL A 82 -17.34 -2.69 -12.80
N LYS A 83 -18.13 -1.98 -11.98
CA LYS A 83 -19.29 -2.52 -11.26
C LYS A 83 -18.98 -3.82 -10.49
N GLY A 84 -17.80 -3.88 -9.86
CA GLY A 84 -17.35 -5.03 -9.06
C GLY A 84 -16.76 -6.20 -9.86
N ARG A 85 -16.66 -6.10 -11.19
CA ARG A 85 -16.04 -7.13 -12.04
C ARG A 85 -14.71 -6.64 -12.60
N LYS A 86 -13.72 -7.53 -12.69
CA LYS A 86 -12.47 -7.23 -13.39
C LYS A 86 -12.67 -7.36 -14.90
N VAL A 87 -12.30 -6.31 -15.63
CA VAL A 87 -12.37 -6.25 -17.08
C VAL A 87 -11.00 -5.83 -17.59
N THR A 88 -10.50 -6.50 -18.63
CA THR A 88 -9.21 -6.21 -19.26
C THR A 88 -9.44 -5.73 -20.69
N GLY A 89 -8.80 -4.64 -21.08
CA GLY A 89 -8.93 -4.08 -22.43
C GLY A 89 -7.91 -2.99 -22.73
N LYS A 90 -7.94 -2.44 -23.94
CA LYS A 90 -7.09 -1.31 -24.35
C LYS A 90 -7.57 -0.02 -23.66
N PRO A 91 -6.72 0.73 -22.95
CA PRO A 91 -7.12 2.00 -22.34
C PRO A 91 -7.41 3.04 -23.42
N LEU A 92 -8.49 3.83 -23.27
CA LEU A 92 -8.79 4.99 -24.10
C LEU A 92 -8.14 6.27 -23.54
N VAL A 93 -6.90 6.15 -23.07
CA VAL A 93 -6.15 7.25 -22.46
C VAL A 93 -5.07 7.69 -23.43
N ASP A 94 -5.17 8.93 -23.92
CA ASP A 94 -4.20 9.46 -24.89
C ASP A 94 -2.90 9.92 -24.24
N GLY A 95 -2.96 10.25 -22.95
CA GLY A 95 -1.80 10.66 -22.20
C GLY A 95 -2.09 10.82 -20.71
N ILE A 96 -1.04 10.64 -19.91
CA ILE A 96 -1.06 10.92 -18.47
C ILE A 96 0.03 11.94 -18.17
N ASN A 97 -0.36 13.12 -17.70
CA ASN A 97 0.56 14.17 -17.27
C ASN A 97 0.83 14.05 -15.77
N THR A 98 2.09 14.10 -15.38
CA THR A 98 2.57 13.99 -14.02
C THR A 98 3.12 15.34 -13.56
N HIS A 99 2.79 15.74 -12.34
CA HIS A 99 3.22 17.01 -11.75
C HIS A 99 3.59 16.81 -10.29
N ARG A 100 4.86 17.07 -9.97
CA ARG A 100 5.39 17.01 -8.63
C ARG A 100 5.69 18.41 -8.13
N ASP A 101 4.97 18.84 -7.11
CA ASP A 101 5.29 20.05 -6.36
C ASP A 101 6.34 19.74 -5.29
N VAL A 102 7.19 20.73 -4.99
CA VAL A 102 8.21 20.63 -3.94
C VAL A 102 7.77 21.51 -2.78
N SER A 103 7.74 20.96 -1.57
CA SER A 103 7.35 21.70 -0.38
C SER A 103 8.39 22.73 0.05
N ASP A 104 7.94 23.78 0.76
CA ASP A 104 8.83 24.79 1.34
C ASP A 104 9.87 24.18 2.29
N ASP A 105 9.53 23.07 2.96
CA ASP A 105 10.46 22.35 3.84
C ASP A 105 11.58 21.68 3.05
N ALA A 106 11.26 21.07 1.91
CA ALA A 106 12.25 20.50 1.01
C ALA A 106 13.15 21.59 0.40
N LEU A 107 12.58 22.75 0.04
CA LEU A 107 13.36 23.90 -0.44
C LEU A 107 14.29 24.47 0.64
N LYS A 108 13.85 24.54 1.90
CA LYS A 108 14.71 24.94 3.03
C LYS A 108 15.86 23.95 3.24
N ALA A 109 15.58 22.65 3.19
CA ALA A 109 16.62 21.63 3.28
C ALA A 109 17.62 21.73 2.11
N ALA A 110 17.13 22.04 0.90
CA ALA A 110 17.98 22.28 -0.25
C ALA A 110 18.89 23.51 -0.07
N ALA A 111 18.36 24.60 0.49
CA ALA A 111 19.16 25.79 0.82
C ALA A 111 20.28 25.48 1.83
N VAL A 112 20.02 24.62 2.82
CA VAL A 112 21.03 24.16 3.78
C VAL A 112 22.13 23.35 3.07
N LEU A 113 21.76 22.42 2.18
CA LEU A 113 22.73 21.64 1.41
C LEU A 113 23.56 22.49 0.47
N TRP A 114 22.92 23.44 -0.23
CA TRP A 114 23.62 24.43 -1.05
C TRP A 114 24.61 25.21 -0.20
N SER A 115 24.16 25.76 0.94
CA SER A 115 25.03 26.54 1.83
C SER A 115 26.25 25.75 2.30
N LYS A 116 26.07 24.47 2.65
CA LYS A 116 27.17 23.58 3.02
C LYS A 116 28.17 23.35 1.88
N ALA A 117 27.70 23.26 0.64
CA ALA A 117 28.58 23.13 -0.54
C ALA A 117 29.33 24.44 -0.89
N HIS A 118 28.90 25.56 -0.32
CA HIS A 118 29.45 26.89 -0.53
C HIS A 118 29.98 27.51 0.78
N ASP A 119 30.67 26.72 1.59
CA ASP A 119 31.37 27.16 2.82
C ASP A 119 30.50 27.92 3.84
N GLY A 120 29.20 27.59 3.90
CA GLY A 120 28.24 28.19 4.83
C GLY A 120 27.63 29.52 4.34
N ILE A 121 27.82 29.87 3.07
CA ILE A 121 27.20 31.07 2.47
C ILE A 121 25.70 30.83 2.26
N GLU A 122 24.86 31.83 2.51
CA GLU A 122 23.42 31.75 2.22
C GLU A 122 23.17 31.90 0.71
N PRO A 123 22.24 31.14 0.11
CA PRO A 123 21.92 31.29 -1.31
C PRO A 123 21.52 32.74 -1.63
N PRO A 124 22.16 33.38 -2.63
CA PRO A 124 21.83 34.75 -2.98
C PRO A 124 20.42 34.82 -3.59
N THR A 125 19.79 35.98 -3.51
CA THR A 125 18.43 36.20 -4.06
C THR A 125 18.43 36.56 -5.54
N GLY A 126 19.59 36.84 -6.13
CA GLY A 126 19.73 37.23 -7.52
C GLY A 126 21.11 36.90 -8.09
N GLY A 127 21.20 37.01 -9.43
CA GLY A 127 22.37 36.55 -10.18
C GLY A 127 22.28 35.05 -10.48
N MET A 128 22.77 34.66 -11.65
CA MET A 128 22.81 33.25 -12.04
C MET A 128 23.87 32.53 -11.22
N LEU A 129 23.51 31.37 -10.68
CA LEU A 129 24.41 30.51 -9.92
C LEU A 129 25.07 29.52 -10.88
N ALA A 130 26.39 29.44 -10.81
CA ALA A 130 27.14 28.43 -11.54
C ALA A 130 26.70 27.02 -11.14
N ALA A 131 26.95 26.06 -12.02
CA ALA A 131 26.77 24.65 -11.70
C ALA A 131 27.65 24.26 -10.50
N CYS A 132 27.12 23.42 -9.62
CA CYS A 132 27.83 22.93 -8.43
C CYS A 132 27.52 21.45 -8.19
N VAL A 133 28.27 20.82 -7.28
CA VAL A 133 28.04 19.43 -6.89
C VAL A 133 27.52 19.41 -5.45
N VAL A 134 26.36 18.80 -5.24
CA VAL A 134 25.74 18.66 -3.93
C VAL A 134 25.48 17.17 -3.69
N ASP A 135 26.09 16.61 -2.65
CA ASP A 135 26.02 15.18 -2.31
C ASP A 135 26.20 14.24 -3.52
N GLY A 136 27.21 14.54 -4.36
CA GLY A 136 27.55 13.76 -5.55
C GLY A 136 26.67 14.01 -6.79
N HIS A 137 25.67 14.88 -6.70
CA HIS A 137 24.79 15.23 -7.82
C HIS A 137 25.24 16.54 -8.46
N VAL A 138 25.30 16.57 -9.80
CA VAL A 138 25.63 17.78 -10.56
C VAL A 138 24.37 18.63 -10.70
N ILE A 139 24.36 19.76 -10.01
CA ILE A 139 23.29 20.76 -10.08
C ILE A 139 23.64 21.74 -11.17
N GLN A 140 22.75 21.91 -12.15
CA GLN A 140 23.03 22.74 -13.31
C GLN A 140 23.02 24.24 -12.94
N GLU A 141 23.72 25.01 -13.78
CA GLU A 141 23.66 26.47 -13.74
C GLU A 141 22.21 26.94 -13.84
N ASN A 142 21.78 27.78 -12.89
CA ASN A 142 20.42 28.29 -12.90
C ASN A 142 20.26 29.52 -12.00
N TRP A 143 19.10 30.16 -12.07
CA TRP A 143 18.70 31.17 -11.09
C TRP A 143 18.49 30.54 -9.70
N PRO A 144 18.72 31.29 -8.61
CA PRO A 144 18.76 30.71 -7.27
C PRO A 144 17.51 29.90 -6.88
N PRO A 145 16.27 30.37 -7.10
CA PRO A 145 15.08 29.58 -6.77
C PRO A 145 15.00 28.26 -7.53
N GLN A 146 15.37 28.26 -8.80
CA GLN A 146 15.35 27.06 -9.64
C GLN A 146 16.51 26.11 -9.30
N GLN A 147 17.66 26.64 -8.88
CA GLN A 147 18.77 25.82 -8.40
C GLN A 147 18.41 25.15 -7.05
N MET A 148 17.72 25.85 -6.14
CA MET A 148 17.19 25.23 -4.92
C MET A 148 16.15 24.17 -5.24
N TRP A 149 15.28 24.41 -6.23
CA TRP A 149 14.32 23.41 -6.68
C TRP A 149 15.00 22.15 -7.23
N GLN A 150 16.08 22.28 -8.03
CA GLN A 150 16.86 21.14 -8.52
C GLN A 150 17.45 20.34 -7.35
N ILE A 151 18.11 21.00 -6.40
CA ILE A 151 18.67 20.33 -5.21
C ILE A 151 17.57 19.63 -4.41
N ALA A 152 16.42 20.28 -4.22
CA ALA A 152 15.29 19.67 -3.52
C ALA A 152 14.76 18.44 -4.27
N SER A 153 14.53 18.57 -5.57
CA SER A 153 13.96 17.53 -6.44
C SER A 153 14.87 16.31 -6.58
N ASP A 154 16.18 16.55 -6.74
CA ASP A 154 17.13 15.56 -7.23
C ASP A 154 18.00 14.97 -6.10
N VAL A 155 18.12 15.68 -4.98
CA VAL A 155 18.93 15.25 -3.83
C VAL A 155 18.06 15.03 -2.60
N VAL A 156 17.40 16.08 -2.10
CA VAL A 156 16.71 16.05 -0.80
C VAL A 156 15.56 15.06 -0.81
N LEU A 157 14.67 15.16 -1.79
CA LEU A 157 13.45 14.37 -1.80
C LEU A 157 13.70 12.88 -2.12
N PRO A 158 14.59 12.49 -3.05
CA PRO A 158 14.95 11.09 -3.25
C PRO A 158 15.52 10.45 -1.98
N GLN A 159 16.45 11.13 -1.29
CA GLN A 159 16.99 10.64 -0.02
C GLN A 159 15.90 10.46 1.05
N ARG A 160 14.99 11.44 1.19
CA ARG A 160 13.84 11.34 2.11
C ARG A 160 12.92 10.18 1.75
N TRP A 161 12.70 9.94 0.46
CA TRP A 161 11.87 8.86 -0.02
C TRP A 161 12.49 7.48 0.22
N ASP A 162 13.79 7.34 -0.02
CA ASP A 162 14.53 6.11 0.29
C ASP A 162 14.50 5.80 1.79
N ALA A 163 14.76 6.80 2.64
CA ALA A 163 14.64 6.65 4.09
C ALA A 163 13.21 6.27 4.52
N ALA A 164 12.17 6.83 3.87
CA ALA A 164 10.79 6.47 4.15
C ALA A 164 10.47 5.02 3.75
N LYS A 165 10.98 4.54 2.61
CA LYS A 165 10.84 3.14 2.17
C LYS A 165 11.52 2.17 3.15
N GLU A 166 12.74 2.49 3.58
CA GLU A 166 13.47 1.69 4.57
C GLU A 166 12.72 1.62 5.91
N GLN A 167 12.19 2.75 6.38
CA GLN A 167 11.38 2.80 7.61
C GLN A 167 10.09 1.98 7.48
N ALA A 168 9.41 2.06 6.33
CA ALA A 168 8.21 1.27 6.05
C ALA A 168 8.52 -0.24 6.04
N ALA A 169 9.61 -0.65 5.38
CA ALA A 169 10.08 -2.03 5.36
C ALA A 169 10.45 -2.53 6.76
N ALA A 170 11.18 -1.72 7.55
CA ALA A 170 11.51 -2.04 8.92
C ALA A 170 10.27 -2.16 9.82
N GLN A 171 9.26 -1.32 9.63
CA GLN A 171 8.00 -1.42 10.37
C GLN A 171 7.20 -2.67 9.97
N ALA A 172 7.19 -3.03 8.68
CA ALA A 172 6.55 -4.25 8.20
C ALA A 172 7.25 -5.49 8.78
N ALA A 173 8.59 -5.53 8.78
CA ALA A 173 9.37 -6.61 9.38
C ALA A 173 9.10 -6.75 10.88
N ARG A 174 9.05 -5.64 11.63
CA ARG A 174 8.69 -5.66 13.07
C ARG A 174 7.27 -6.19 13.32
N ARG A 175 6.33 -5.89 12.42
CA ARG A 175 4.96 -6.41 12.52
C ARG A 175 4.91 -7.90 12.19
N ALA A 176 5.66 -8.35 11.19
CA ALA A 176 5.81 -9.77 10.87
C ALA A 176 6.44 -10.53 12.03
N SER A 177 7.54 -10.04 12.60
CA SER A 177 8.18 -10.67 13.76
C SER A 177 7.30 -10.63 15.02
N ALA A 178 6.49 -9.58 15.21
CA ALA A 178 5.51 -9.54 16.31
C ALA A 178 4.35 -10.53 16.08
N HIS A 179 3.99 -10.80 14.82
CA HIS A 179 3.03 -11.84 14.47
C HIS A 179 3.64 -13.24 14.64
N GLU A 180 4.88 -13.45 14.21
CA GLU A 180 5.64 -14.69 14.40
C GLU A 180 5.90 -14.97 15.88
N ALA A 181 6.28 -13.98 16.69
CA ALA A 181 6.41 -14.15 18.14
C ALA A 181 5.06 -14.44 18.83
N ALA A 182 3.94 -13.99 18.25
CA ALA A 182 2.61 -14.38 18.69
C ALA A 182 2.20 -15.78 18.18
N ASP A 183 2.79 -16.25 17.08
CA ASP A 183 2.53 -17.55 16.43
C ASP A 183 3.43 -18.67 16.99
N GLU A 184 4.69 -18.38 17.37
CA GLU A 184 5.61 -19.29 18.08
C GLU A 184 5.15 -19.56 19.53
N GLY A 185 4.30 -18.69 20.09
CA GLY A 185 3.57 -18.98 21.33
C GLY A 185 2.33 -19.87 21.14
N ALA A 186 1.99 -20.23 19.89
CA ALA A 186 0.76 -20.94 19.51
C ALA A 186 1.06 -22.11 18.54
N GLU A 187 1.88 -23.07 18.94
CA GLU A 187 1.89 -24.39 18.30
C GLU A 187 0.55 -25.11 18.59
N GLY A 188 -0.44 -24.84 17.75
CA GLY A 188 -1.74 -25.50 17.76
C GLY A 188 -2.93 -24.56 17.84
N LEU A 189 -4.08 -25.06 17.37
CA LEU A 189 -5.38 -24.41 17.50
C LEU A 189 -5.74 -24.35 18.98
N ASN A 190 -6.01 -23.16 19.51
CA ASN A 190 -6.52 -23.01 20.87
C ASN A 190 -8.04 -22.91 20.81
N LEU A 191 -8.72 -23.97 21.28
CA LEU A 191 -10.16 -24.00 21.48
C LEU A 191 -10.44 -23.73 22.96
N GLN A 192 -11.07 -22.59 23.24
CA GLN A 192 -11.36 -22.14 24.61
C GLN A 192 -12.82 -21.72 24.75
N HIS A 193 -13.35 -21.78 25.96
CA HIS A 193 -14.66 -21.24 26.30
C HIS A 193 -14.56 -20.36 27.55
N THR A 194 -15.07 -19.13 27.45
CA THR A 194 -15.23 -18.22 28.59
C THR A 194 -16.67 -17.70 28.62
N ALA A 195 -17.16 -17.29 29.80
CA ALA A 195 -18.50 -16.71 29.91
C ALA A 195 -18.63 -15.41 29.09
N GLU A 196 -17.58 -14.59 29.04
CA GLU A 196 -17.56 -13.30 28.34
C GLU A 196 -17.51 -13.46 26.81
N ASP A 197 -16.61 -14.30 26.29
CA ASP A 197 -16.38 -14.42 24.86
C ASP A 197 -17.16 -15.57 24.20
N GLY A 198 -17.62 -16.54 25.00
CA GLY A 198 -18.21 -17.78 24.55
C GLY A 198 -17.13 -18.77 24.09
N THR A 199 -17.53 -19.74 23.26
CA THR A 199 -16.60 -20.69 22.64
C THR A 199 -15.88 -20.04 21.47
N THR A 200 -14.54 -19.96 21.54
CA THR A 200 -13.69 -19.35 20.51
C THR A 200 -12.55 -20.28 20.09
N VAL A 201 -12.13 -20.14 18.83
CA VAL A 201 -10.94 -20.82 18.29
C VAL A 201 -9.99 -19.80 17.70
N THR A 202 -8.74 -19.85 18.14
CA THR A 202 -7.62 -19.04 17.66
C THR A 202 -6.49 -19.93 17.13
N GLY A 203 -5.55 -19.36 16.39
CA GLY A 203 -4.41 -20.10 15.80
C GLY A 203 -4.67 -20.77 14.46
N THR A 204 -5.87 -20.60 13.86
CA THR A 204 -6.14 -21.12 12.51
C THR A 204 -5.39 -20.34 11.42
N ARG A 205 -4.82 -21.03 10.44
CA ARG A 205 -4.09 -20.47 9.29
C ARG A 205 -4.90 -20.61 8.00
N LEU A 206 -4.61 -19.80 6.99
CA LEU A 206 -5.30 -19.92 5.71
C LEU A 206 -4.89 -21.22 5.01
N GLY A 207 -5.87 -22.11 4.75
CA GLY A 207 -5.64 -23.37 4.04
C GLY A 207 -5.22 -24.54 4.93
N ASP A 208 -5.36 -24.41 6.25
CA ASP A 208 -5.10 -25.48 7.24
C ASP A 208 -6.24 -26.50 7.37
N GLY A 209 -7.37 -26.34 6.65
CA GLY A 209 -8.54 -27.22 6.76
C GLY A 209 -9.46 -26.92 7.95
N ALA A 210 -9.02 -26.15 8.95
CA ALA A 210 -9.81 -25.84 10.14
C ALA A 210 -11.10 -25.08 9.81
N ALA A 211 -11.07 -24.23 8.77
CA ALA A 211 -12.20 -23.41 8.36
C ALA A 211 -13.43 -24.23 7.97
N ASP A 212 -13.25 -25.40 7.36
CA ASP A 212 -14.37 -26.22 6.89
C ASP A 212 -15.01 -27.00 8.05
N VAL A 213 -14.18 -27.52 8.96
CA VAL A 213 -14.63 -28.14 10.23
C VAL A 213 -15.38 -27.12 11.09
N LEU A 214 -14.81 -25.93 11.30
CA LEU A 214 -15.42 -24.91 12.17
C LEU A 214 -16.76 -24.40 11.61
N LYS A 215 -16.88 -24.25 10.29
CA LYS A 215 -18.17 -23.91 9.66
C LYS A 215 -19.21 -25.01 9.82
N LEU A 216 -18.81 -26.29 9.75
CA LEU A 216 -19.72 -27.42 9.97
C LEU A 216 -20.34 -27.37 11.38
N HIS A 217 -19.55 -26.99 12.37
CA HIS A 217 -19.97 -26.76 13.76
C HIS A 217 -20.63 -25.40 14.01
N GLY A 218 -20.87 -24.60 12.96
CA GLY A 218 -21.61 -23.33 13.05
C GLY A 218 -20.79 -22.13 13.55
N PHE A 219 -19.46 -22.23 13.63
CA PHE A 219 -18.61 -21.10 13.99
C PHE A 219 -18.64 -20.01 12.91
N LYS A 220 -18.48 -18.76 13.36
CA LYS A 220 -18.36 -17.58 12.50
C LYS A 220 -16.99 -16.94 12.65
N TRP A 221 -16.48 -16.42 11.54
CA TRP A 221 -15.18 -15.74 11.51
C TRP A 221 -15.29 -14.26 11.90
N HIS A 222 -14.52 -13.85 12.90
CA HIS A 222 -14.43 -12.46 13.33
C HIS A 222 -13.25 -11.75 12.65
N ARG A 223 -13.51 -11.12 11.49
CA ARG A 223 -12.47 -10.56 10.60
C ARG A 223 -11.49 -9.57 11.24
N LYS A 224 -11.93 -8.75 12.21
CA LYS A 224 -11.11 -7.68 12.79
C LYS A 224 -10.07 -8.20 13.79
N ASN A 225 -10.45 -9.21 14.58
CA ASN A 225 -9.63 -9.77 15.64
C ASN A 225 -9.13 -11.18 15.31
N GLN A 226 -9.44 -11.67 14.10
CA GLN A 226 -8.93 -12.90 13.50
C GLN A 226 -9.12 -14.16 14.36
N TYR A 227 -10.34 -14.40 14.83
CA TYR A 227 -10.71 -15.62 15.55
C TYR A 227 -12.06 -16.18 15.07
N TRP A 228 -12.32 -17.46 15.34
CA TRP A 228 -13.62 -18.09 15.15
C TRP A 228 -14.41 -18.07 16.45
N TYR A 229 -15.72 -17.85 16.39
CA TYR A 229 -16.60 -17.91 17.56
C TYR A 229 -17.88 -18.68 17.27
N ALA A 230 -18.37 -19.42 18.26
CA ALA A 230 -19.66 -20.08 18.21
C ALA A 230 -20.77 -19.08 18.61
N PRO A 231 -21.66 -18.69 17.69
CA PRO A 231 -22.74 -17.75 18.01
C PRO A 231 -23.66 -18.29 19.11
N GLY A 232 -24.07 -17.44 20.05
CA GLY A 232 -25.00 -17.82 21.12
C GLY A 232 -24.36 -18.57 22.30
N SER A 233 -23.05 -18.79 22.30
CA SER A 233 -22.32 -19.46 23.39
C SER A 233 -21.89 -18.53 24.55
N ARG A 234 -22.05 -17.21 24.39
CA ARG A 234 -21.77 -16.23 25.44
C ARG A 234 -22.78 -16.30 26.56
N ASP A 235 -22.34 -15.97 27.77
CA ASP A 235 -23.15 -15.99 29.00
C ASP A 235 -23.76 -17.37 29.30
N GLN A 236 -23.24 -18.45 28.69
CA GLN A 236 -23.62 -19.83 28.95
C GLN A 236 -22.48 -20.58 29.62
N ALA A 237 -22.81 -21.69 30.30
CA ALA A 237 -21.80 -22.61 30.76
C ALA A 237 -21.14 -23.33 29.57
N ALA A 238 -19.88 -23.74 29.74
CA ALA A 238 -19.15 -24.47 28.72
C ALA A 238 -19.87 -25.77 28.35
N ASP A 239 -20.35 -25.87 27.10
CA ASP A 239 -20.85 -27.12 26.55
C ASP A 239 -19.65 -28.03 26.22
N THR A 240 -19.27 -28.83 27.21
CA THR A 240 -18.14 -29.76 27.12
C THR A 240 -18.33 -30.81 26.02
N GLY A 241 -19.57 -31.20 25.71
CA GLY A 241 -19.88 -32.13 24.64
C GLY A 241 -19.63 -31.51 23.27
N PHE A 242 -20.10 -30.28 23.06
CA PHE A 242 -19.83 -29.51 21.85
C PHE A 242 -18.33 -29.24 21.67
N LEU A 243 -17.64 -28.80 22.72
CA LEU A 243 -16.19 -28.56 22.70
C LEU A 243 -15.40 -29.82 22.33
N ALA A 244 -15.75 -30.96 22.93
CA ALA A 244 -15.10 -32.24 22.65
C ALA A 244 -15.32 -32.71 21.20
N ALA A 245 -16.53 -32.54 20.66
CA ALA A 245 -16.85 -32.89 19.28
C ALA A 245 -16.06 -32.03 18.28
N VAL A 246 -16.01 -30.71 18.49
CA VAL A 246 -15.23 -29.79 17.65
C VAL A 246 -13.74 -30.14 17.70
N ALA A 247 -13.20 -30.39 18.90
CA ALA A 247 -11.79 -30.75 19.06
C ALA A 247 -11.45 -32.11 18.41
N ALA A 248 -12.37 -33.07 18.42
CA ALA A 248 -12.18 -34.36 17.77
C ALA A 248 -12.14 -34.22 16.24
N ASP A 249 -13.08 -33.49 15.66
CA ASP A 249 -13.15 -33.31 14.21
C ASP A 249 -11.96 -32.49 13.68
N LEU A 250 -11.49 -31.50 14.44
CA LEU A 250 -10.27 -30.76 14.09
C LEU A 250 -9.04 -31.68 14.12
N ARG A 251 -8.89 -32.54 15.13
CA ARG A 251 -7.79 -33.51 15.18
C ARG A 251 -7.87 -34.58 14.09
N ALA A 252 -9.06 -34.89 13.58
CA ALA A 252 -9.26 -35.83 12.48
C ALA A 252 -8.71 -35.30 11.14
N GLU A 253 -8.57 -33.98 11.00
CA GLU A 253 -7.90 -33.31 9.87
C GLU A 253 -6.40 -33.08 10.13
N ASP A 254 -5.78 -33.88 11.02
CA ASP A 254 -4.37 -33.79 11.43
C ASP A 254 -3.96 -32.43 12.06
N LEU A 255 -4.93 -31.68 12.61
CA LEU A 255 -4.66 -30.41 13.27
C LEU A 255 -4.35 -30.61 14.76
N THR A 256 -3.30 -29.96 15.25
CA THR A 256 -2.95 -29.96 16.67
C THR A 256 -3.88 -29.00 17.41
N VAL A 257 -4.68 -29.52 18.36
CA VAL A 257 -5.69 -28.74 19.10
C VAL A 257 -5.44 -28.81 20.60
N THR A 258 -5.20 -27.65 21.19
CA THR A 258 -5.14 -27.44 22.64
C THR A 258 -6.49 -26.93 23.13
N THR A 259 -7.13 -27.68 24.02
CA THR A 259 -8.39 -27.27 24.66
C THR A 259 -8.10 -26.66 26.02
N ALA A 260 -8.31 -25.35 26.17
CA ALA A 260 -8.23 -24.69 27.47
C ALA A 260 -9.62 -24.72 28.13
N GLN A 261 -9.78 -25.53 29.18
CA GLN A 261 -11.01 -25.59 29.95
C GLN A 261 -10.96 -24.52 31.06
N PRO A 262 -12.00 -23.70 31.26
CA PRO A 262 -11.99 -22.74 32.35
C PRO A 262 -11.89 -23.46 33.70
N GLU A 263 -11.08 -22.88 34.59
CA GLU A 263 -10.81 -23.35 35.95
C GLU A 263 -12.14 -23.62 36.67
N ALA A 264 -12.31 -24.86 37.18
CA ALA A 264 -13.49 -25.21 37.95
C ALA A 264 -13.53 -24.33 39.20
N THR A 265 -14.55 -23.48 39.33
CA THR A 265 -14.82 -22.76 40.57
C THR A 265 -14.87 -23.77 41.72
N PRO A 266 -13.99 -23.70 42.73
CA PRO A 266 -14.12 -24.59 43.88
C PRO A 266 -15.43 -24.23 44.59
N SER A 267 -16.35 -25.19 44.64
CA SER A 267 -17.60 -25.06 45.38
C SER A 267 -17.28 -24.88 46.87
N ALA A 268 -17.81 -23.81 47.47
CA ALA A 268 -17.95 -23.65 48.92
C ALA A 268 -19.41 -23.31 49.22
#